data_AF-A0A534IIR1-F1
#
_entry.id   AF-A0A534IIR1-F1
#
_cell.length_a   1.000
_cell.length_b   1.000
_cell.length_c   1.000
_cell.angle_alpha   90.00
_cell.angle_beta   90.00
_cell.angle_gamma   90.00
#
_symmetry.space_group_name_H-M   'P 1'
#
loop_
_entity.id
_entity.type
_entity.pdbx_description
1 polymer ?
#
loop_
_entity_poly.entity_id
_entity_poly.type
_entity_poly.pdbx_seq_one_letter_code
_entity_poly.pdbx_strand_id
1 'polypeptide(L)'
;MQPPQQQPMGSSQPYYGYQPPMQAAGPPMMINKRIIFMVVALGALLVWIAQVAGHSFGVTDTGTLRALLALYYTGAAIGVGGCVLGALGSPRTDGHQNLGLLVLAGFLVLALTGRPF
;
A
#
# COMPACT_ATOMS: atom_id res chain seq x y z
N MET A 1 -50.81 25.31 59.04
CA MET A 1 -49.99 24.07 58.99
C MET A 1 -49.32 24.01 57.62
N GLN A 2 -47.98 24.04 57.53
CA GLN A 2 -47.23 23.42 56.41
C GLN A 2 -46.90 21.98 56.84
N PRO A 3 -46.60 20.98 55.96
CA PRO A 3 -45.97 21.01 54.61
C PRO A 3 -46.66 20.00 53.63
N PRO A 4 -46.07 19.44 52.53
CA PRO A 4 -44.79 19.70 51.87
C PRO A 4 -44.87 20.06 50.37
N GLN A 5 -43.80 20.72 49.95
CA GLN A 5 -43.39 20.91 48.57
C GLN A 5 -43.16 19.57 47.87
N GLN A 6 -43.64 19.44 46.64
CA GLN A 6 -43.02 18.61 45.60
C GLN A 6 -42.85 19.48 44.35
N GLN A 7 -41.63 19.98 44.17
CA GLN A 7 -41.06 20.32 42.87
C GLN A 7 -40.62 19.02 42.16
N PRO A 8 -40.03 19.06 40.97
CA PRO A 8 -40.37 19.79 39.74
C PRO A 8 -40.40 18.78 38.56
N MET A 9 -41.03 19.10 37.44
CA MET A 9 -40.48 18.59 36.16
C MET A 9 -40.97 19.49 35.05
N GLY A 10 -40.14 20.50 34.77
CA GLY A 10 -40.26 21.30 33.57
C GLY A 10 -40.32 20.36 32.37
N SER A 11 -41.37 20.52 31.59
CA SER A 11 -41.50 19.94 30.26
C SER A 11 -40.48 20.61 29.34
N SER A 12 -39.20 20.26 29.45
CA SER A 12 -38.21 20.60 28.43
C SER A 12 -38.32 19.56 27.31
N GLN A 13 -39.25 19.82 26.39
CA GLN A 13 -39.34 19.16 25.09
C GLN A 13 -37.95 19.08 24.44
N PRO A 14 -37.46 17.91 24.01
CA PRO A 14 -36.19 17.81 23.29
C PRO A 14 -36.34 18.51 21.94
N TYR A 15 -35.71 19.67 21.81
CA TYR A 15 -35.58 20.40 20.56
C TYR A 15 -34.81 19.52 19.56
N TYR A 16 -35.52 18.89 18.62
CA TYR A 16 -34.94 18.15 17.49
C TYR A 16 -34.32 19.16 16.53
N GLY A 17 -33.12 19.62 16.86
CA GLY A 17 -32.29 20.41 15.97
C GLY A 17 -31.89 19.55 14.76
N TYR A 18 -32.30 19.98 13.58
CA TYR A 18 -31.82 19.42 12.31
C TYR A 18 -30.32 19.74 12.21
N GLN A 19 -29.46 18.81 12.63
CA GLN A 19 -28.03 18.91 12.35
C GLN A 19 -27.86 18.77 10.83
N PRO A 20 -27.25 19.76 10.14
CA PRO A 20 -26.87 19.56 8.75
C PRO A 20 -25.97 18.33 8.69
N PRO A 21 -26.14 17.43 7.71
CA PRO A 21 -25.29 16.25 7.59
C PRO A 21 -23.85 16.75 7.50
N MET A 22 -23.06 16.50 8.56
CA MET A 22 -21.62 16.63 8.49
C MET A 22 -21.22 15.80 7.28
N GLN A 23 -20.72 16.45 6.23
CA GLN A 23 -20.07 15.78 5.13
C GLN A 23 -18.95 14.97 5.77
N ALA A 24 -19.23 13.67 5.94
CA ALA A 24 -18.23 12.72 6.38
C ALA A 24 -17.05 12.91 5.44
N ALA A 25 -15.92 13.37 5.98
CA ALA A 25 -14.66 13.41 5.26
C ALA A 25 -14.56 12.08 4.53
N GLY A 26 -14.54 12.13 3.20
CA GLY A 26 -14.66 10.94 2.36
C GLY A 26 -13.71 9.87 2.87
N PRO A 27 -14.12 8.59 2.86
CA PRO A 27 -13.35 7.52 3.47
C PRO A 27 -11.89 7.67 3.04
N PRO A 28 -10.92 7.62 3.98
CA PRO A 28 -9.51 7.83 3.66
C PRO A 28 -9.18 6.95 2.45
N MET A 29 -8.45 7.49 1.47
CA MET A 29 -8.08 6.76 0.26
C MET A 29 -7.28 5.51 0.63
N MET A 30 -7.99 4.43 0.96
CA MET A 30 -7.44 3.17 1.37
C MET A 30 -6.99 2.46 0.11
N ILE A 31 -5.68 2.35 -0.08
CA ILE A 31 -5.07 1.62 -1.19
C ILE A 31 -5.73 0.24 -1.30
N ASN A 32 -6.29 -0.03 -2.48
CA ASN A 32 -6.96 -1.29 -2.77
C ASN A 32 -5.93 -2.41 -2.89
N LYS A 33 -6.24 -3.60 -2.36
CA LYS A 33 -5.41 -4.82 -2.47
C LYS A 33 -4.95 -5.08 -3.91
N ARG A 34 -5.84 -4.87 -4.89
CA ARG A 34 -5.52 -5.02 -6.32
C ARG A 34 -4.38 -4.12 -6.77
N ILE A 35 -4.33 -2.89 -6.26
CA ILE A 35 -3.28 -1.91 -6.63
C ILE A 35 -1.94 -2.38 -6.08
N ILE A 36 -1.89 -2.89 -4.84
CA ILE A 36 -0.67 -3.44 -4.25
C ILE A 36 -0.10 -4.55 -5.13
N PHE A 37 -0.93 -5.54 -5.49
CA PHE A 37 -0.48 -6.64 -6.34
C PHE A 37 -0.06 -6.17 -7.74
N MET A 38 -0.74 -5.17 -8.31
CA MET A 38 -0.34 -4.59 -9.60
C MET A 38 1.00 -3.88 -9.52
N VAL A 39 1.27 -3.11 -8.46
CA VAL A 39 2.56 -2.43 -8.26
C VAL A 39 3.68 -3.44 -8.07
N VAL A 40 3.45 -4.49 -7.27
CA VAL A 40 4.42 -5.57 -7.08
C VAL A 40 4.69 -6.31 -8.39
N ALA A 41 3.63 -6.67 -9.13
CA ALA A 41 3.76 -7.35 -10.42
C ALA A 41 4.49 -6.48 -11.45
N LEU A 42 4.21 -5.19 -11.50
CA LEU A 42 4.90 -4.25 -12.38
C LEU A 42 6.40 -4.16 -12.05
N GLY A 43 6.74 -4.04 -10.76
CA GLY A 43 8.13 -4.03 -10.32
C GLY A 43 8.87 -5.31 -10.72
N ALA A 44 8.26 -6.48 -10.46
CA ALA A 44 8.80 -7.77 -10.85
C ALA A 44 8.94 -7.92 -12.38
N LEU A 45 7.99 -7.42 -13.16
CA LEU A 45 8.03 -7.44 -14.61
C LEU A 45 9.21 -6.62 -15.16
N LEU A 46 9.45 -5.43 -14.61
CA LEU A 46 10.58 -4.58 -15.01
C LEU A 46 11.93 -5.25 -14.71
N VAL A 47 12.05 -5.87 -13.53
CA VAL A 47 13.24 -6.67 -13.16
C VAL A 47 13.44 -7.82 -14.12
N TRP A 48 12.38 -8.54 -14.45
CA TRP A 48 12.42 -9.67 -15.37
C TRP A 48 12.84 -9.25 -16.78
N ILE A 49 12.27 -8.16 -17.32
CA ILE A 49 12.63 -7.61 -18.63
C ILE A 49 14.12 -7.24 -18.65
N ALA A 50 14.62 -6.55 -17.61
CA ALA A 50 16.02 -6.18 -17.52
C ALA A 50 16.96 -7.40 -17.54
N GLN A 51 16.62 -8.44 -16.77
CA GLN A 51 17.39 -9.70 -16.69
C GLN A 51 17.37 -10.47 -18.02
N VAL A 52 16.19 -10.65 -18.61
CA VAL A 52 16.06 -11.34 -19.91
C VAL A 52 16.84 -10.57 -20.97
N ALA A 53 16.72 -9.25 -21.01
CA ALA A 53 17.42 -8.44 -21.99
C ALA A 53 18.95 -8.48 -21.82
N GLY A 54 19.44 -8.38 -20.59
CA GLY A 54 20.87 -8.43 -20.28
C GLY A 54 21.51 -9.77 -20.67
N HIS A 55 20.85 -10.89 -20.37
CA HIS A 55 21.39 -12.22 -20.68
C HIS A 55 21.15 -12.70 -22.12
N SER A 56 20.02 -12.34 -22.74
CA SER A 56 19.61 -12.96 -24.01
C SER A 56 20.20 -12.26 -25.24
N PHE A 57 20.50 -10.97 -25.16
CA PHE A 57 20.91 -10.18 -26.33
C PHE A 57 22.42 -9.92 -26.41
N GLY A 58 23.22 -10.45 -25.49
CA GLY A 58 24.68 -10.29 -25.52
C GLY A 58 25.10 -8.81 -25.55
N VAL A 59 24.38 -7.97 -24.79
CA VAL A 59 24.57 -6.53 -24.78
C VAL A 59 25.98 -6.22 -24.25
N THR A 60 26.82 -5.63 -25.11
CA THR A 60 28.20 -5.27 -24.77
C THR A 60 28.41 -3.76 -24.69
N ASP A 61 27.45 -2.97 -25.18
CA ASP A 61 27.55 -1.53 -25.14
C ASP A 61 27.21 -0.98 -23.75
N THR A 62 28.11 -0.13 -23.25
CA THR A 62 28.03 0.43 -21.89
C THR A 62 26.76 1.25 -21.66
N GLY A 63 26.21 1.87 -22.70
CA GLY A 63 25.00 2.66 -22.64
C GLY A 63 23.77 1.82 -22.32
N THR A 64 23.55 0.75 -23.08
CA THR A 64 22.43 -0.18 -22.88
C THR A 64 22.58 -0.95 -21.57
N LEU A 65 23.80 -1.36 -21.20
CA LEU A 65 24.03 -1.98 -19.89
C LEU A 65 23.62 -1.08 -18.73
N ARG A 66 23.96 0.22 -18.78
CA ARG A 66 23.53 1.20 -17.76
C ARG A 66 22.02 1.39 -17.76
N ALA A 67 21.38 1.41 -18.92
CA ALA A 67 19.93 1.51 -19.03
C ALA A 67 19.23 0.27 -18.43
N LEU A 68 19.74 -0.93 -18.71
CA LEU A 68 19.24 -2.18 -18.14
C LEU A 68 19.44 -2.24 -16.62
N LEU A 69 20.60 -1.79 -16.12
CA LEU A 69 20.83 -1.64 -14.68
C LEU A 69 19.83 -0.66 -14.05
N ALA A 70 19.61 0.50 -14.67
CA ALA A 70 18.65 1.48 -14.17
C ALA A 70 17.22 0.90 -14.15
N LEU A 71 16.84 0.16 -15.20
CA LEU A 71 15.54 -0.51 -15.28
C LEU A 71 15.39 -1.58 -14.19
N TYR A 72 16.43 -2.38 -13.96
CA TYR A 72 16.49 -3.40 -12.92
C TYR A 72 16.31 -2.79 -11.53
N TYR A 73 17.12 -1.79 -11.18
CA TYR A 73 17.04 -1.15 -9.86
C TYR A 73 15.71 -0.42 -9.65
N THR A 74 15.18 0.25 -10.69
CA THR A 74 13.89 0.92 -10.61
C THR A 74 12.75 -0.09 -10.39
N GLY A 75 12.74 -1.16 -11.18
CA GLY A 75 11.76 -2.24 -11.05
C GLY A 75 11.79 -2.88 -9.66
N ALA A 76 12.99 -3.16 -9.16
CA ALA A 76 13.15 -3.76 -7.84
C ALA A 76 12.76 -2.80 -6.71
N ALA A 77 13.08 -1.50 -6.81
CA ALA A 77 12.64 -0.50 -5.85
C ALA A 77 11.10 -0.40 -5.79
N ILE A 78 10.44 -0.39 -6.96
CA ILE A 78 8.96 -0.40 -7.06
C ILE A 78 8.40 -1.69 -6.46
N GLY A 79 8.98 -2.85 -6.79
CA GLY A 79 8.54 -4.15 -6.30
C GLY A 79 8.68 -4.29 -4.79
N VAL A 80 9.85 -3.94 -4.23
CA VAL A 80 10.11 -3.95 -2.79
C VAL A 80 9.21 -2.96 -2.07
N GLY A 81 9.11 -1.72 -2.57
CA GLY A 81 8.23 -0.70 -2.00
C GLY A 81 6.77 -1.14 -1.99
N GLY A 82 6.27 -1.69 -3.10
CA GLY A 82 4.93 -2.26 -3.21
C GLY A 82 4.68 -3.41 -2.23
N CYS A 83 5.67 -4.29 -2.04
CA CYS A 83 5.58 -5.40 -1.10
C CYS A 83 5.52 -4.91 0.35
N VAL A 84 6.39 -3.97 0.74
CA VAL A 84 6.44 -3.43 2.11
C VAL A 84 5.17 -2.63 2.42
N LEU A 85 4.73 -1.77 1.50
CA LEU A 85 3.48 -1.02 1.63
C LEU A 85 2.26 -1.95 1.70
N GLY A 86 2.28 -3.05 0.94
CA GLY A 86 1.24 -4.06 1.00
C GLY A 86 1.22 -4.84 2.30
N ALA A 87 2.39 -5.26 2.79
CA ALA A 87 2.54 -6.07 3.99
C ALA A 87 2.22 -5.31 5.29
N LEU A 88 2.60 -4.02 5.35
CA LEU A 88 2.48 -3.21 6.57
C LEU A 88 1.31 -2.21 6.52
N GLY A 89 0.98 -1.70 5.34
CA GLY A 89 0.06 -0.56 5.18
C GLY A 89 -1.36 -0.93 4.75
N SER A 90 -1.63 -2.18 4.37
CA SER A 90 -2.96 -2.56 3.86
C SER A 90 -3.81 -3.29 4.91
N PRO A 91 -4.95 -2.73 5.31
CA PRO A 91 -5.92 -3.44 6.16
C PRO A 91 -6.72 -4.51 5.40
N ARG A 92 -6.45 -4.71 4.08
CA ARG A 92 -7.19 -5.62 3.19
C ARG A 92 -6.40 -6.85 2.78
N THR A 93 -5.16 -6.99 3.21
CA THR A 93 -4.32 -8.16 2.95
C THR A 93 -4.36 -9.09 4.16
N ASP A 94 -4.59 -10.38 3.91
CA ASP A 94 -4.65 -11.39 4.96
C ASP A 94 -3.26 -11.66 5.54
N GLY A 95 -3.16 -12.17 6.78
CA GLY A 95 -1.86 -12.43 7.43
C GLY A 95 -0.90 -13.29 6.59
N HIS A 96 -1.43 -14.28 5.86
CA HIS A 96 -0.64 -15.11 4.93
C HIS A 96 -0.13 -14.33 3.72
N GLN A 97 -0.91 -13.36 3.22
CA GLN A 97 -0.50 -12.50 2.10
C GLN A 97 0.55 -11.49 2.54
N ASN A 98 0.43 -10.94 3.75
CA ASN A 98 1.46 -10.05 4.31
C ASN A 98 2.79 -10.77 4.49
N LEU A 99 2.75 -12.02 4.98
CA LEU A 99 3.93 -12.87 5.08
C LEU A 99 4.52 -13.16 3.69
N GLY A 100 3.69 -13.51 2.71
CA GLY A 100 4.12 -13.72 1.33
C GLY A 100 4.76 -12.48 0.69
N LEU A 101 4.18 -11.30 0.91
CA LEU A 101 4.72 -10.02 0.46
C LEU A 101 6.06 -9.68 1.14
N LEU A 102 6.19 -9.95 2.44
CA LEU A 102 7.46 -9.78 3.18
C LEU A 102 8.55 -10.72 2.66
N VAL A 103 8.22 -11.99 2.45
CA VAL A 103 9.16 -12.97 1.87
C VAL A 103 9.57 -12.55 0.47
N LEU A 104 8.62 -12.10 -0.36
CA LEU A 104 8.89 -11.61 -1.70
C LEU A 104 9.76 -10.34 -1.69
N ALA A 105 9.51 -9.41 -0.77
CA ALA A 105 10.36 -8.24 -0.56
C ALA A 105 11.79 -8.66 -0.20
N GLY A 106 11.94 -9.61 0.71
CA GLY A 106 13.24 -10.18 1.08
C GLY A 106 13.96 -10.80 -0.12
N PHE A 107 13.25 -11.59 -0.94
CA PHE A 107 13.80 -12.16 -2.17
C PHE A 107 14.24 -11.09 -3.18
N LEU A 108 13.44 -10.05 -3.39
CA LEU A 108 13.79 -8.95 -4.28
C LEU A 108 15.01 -8.17 -3.78
N VAL A 109 15.11 -7.93 -2.47
CA VAL A 109 16.29 -7.30 -1.87
C VAL A 109 17.53 -8.20 -2.02
N LEU A 110 17.41 -9.50 -1.77
CA LEU A 110 18.52 -10.44 -1.98
C LEU A 110 18.96 -10.47 -3.44
N ALA A 111 18.02 -10.48 -4.38
CA ALA A 111 18.31 -10.39 -5.80
C ALA A 111 19.03 -9.07 -6.14
N LEU A 112 18.64 -7.95 -5.53
CA LEU A 112 19.32 -6.66 -5.69
C LEU A 112 20.77 -6.66 -5.17
N THR A 113 21.04 -7.42 -4.12
CA THR A 113 22.40 -7.59 -3.57
C THR A 113 23.23 -8.63 -4.33
N GLY A 114 22.59 -9.47 -5.14
CA GLY A 114 23.25 -10.35 -6.10
C GLY A 114 23.88 -9.55 -7.25
N ARG A 115 24.76 -10.18 -8.03
CA ARG A 115 25.30 -9.56 -9.25
C ARG A 115 24.17 -9.43 -10.29
N PRO A 116 23.84 -8.21 -10.77
CA PRO A 116 22.96 -8.04 -11.90
C PRO A 116 23.74 -8.37 -13.18
N PHE A 117 23.28 -9.41 -13.90
CA PHE A 117 23.79 -9.94 -15.18
C PHE A 117 25.27 -10.39 -15.17
#